data_AF-A0AAD7TVL7-F1
#
_entry.id   AF-A0AAD7TVL7-F1
#
_cell.length_a   1.000
_cell.length_b   1.000
_cell.length_c   1.000
_cell.angle_alpha   90.00
_cell.angle_beta   90.00
_cell.angle_gamma   90.00
#
_symmetry.space_group_name_H-M   'P 1'
#
loop_
_entity.id
_entity.type
_entity.pdbx_description
1 polymer ?
#
loop_
_entity_poly.entity_id
_entity_poly.type
_entity_poly.pdbx_seq_one_letter_code
_entity_poly.pdbx_strand_id
1 'polypeptide(L)'
;MSASPSHSPSPAPSGSAHRHASTPLDKQRAQLEKLLKDPAKPAYIPPPPKEKAIRPPREMMKNVQGSSAGAGSGEFHVYKASRRREYERLKLMEEEAQKEAVEAEFERRKREREEQAQAKTAKNRAKRQKKKERAKGKAADKDGTQQDGIGAGSEASGERADVPLKKRRLVSGKELVFRRPGEEGSDDDEDEEDVGPMPQTTNEDTNASSASNAPPVPVVDAPRITIIEED
;
A
#
# COMPACT_ATOMS: atom_id res chain seq x y z
N MET A 1 23.70 47.88 -65.12
CA MET A 1 22.74 48.44 -64.15
C MET A 1 22.09 47.28 -63.42
N SER A 2 22.44 47.12 -62.14
CA SER A 2 22.02 46.02 -61.26
C SER A 2 20.74 46.39 -60.52
N ALA A 3 19.67 45.61 -60.73
CA ALA A 3 18.46 45.69 -59.90
C ALA A 3 18.33 44.39 -59.11
N SER A 4 18.47 44.49 -57.79
CA SER A 4 18.22 43.39 -56.84
C SER A 4 16.73 43.33 -56.49
N PRO A 5 16.09 42.15 -56.44
CA PRO A 5 14.75 42.04 -55.87
C PRO A 5 14.81 41.97 -54.33
N SER A 6 14.02 42.84 -53.70
CA SER A 6 13.77 42.92 -52.26
C SER A 6 13.11 41.64 -51.72
N HIS A 7 13.69 41.05 -50.68
CA HIS A 7 13.13 39.90 -49.98
C HIS A 7 11.89 40.32 -49.17
N SER A 8 10.78 39.59 -49.36
CA SER A 8 9.53 39.72 -48.61
C SER A 8 9.69 39.30 -47.14
N PRO A 9 9.01 39.95 -46.17
CA PRO A 9 9.02 39.48 -44.79
C PRO A 9 8.29 38.14 -44.68
N SER A 10 9.01 37.11 -44.26
CA SER A 10 8.47 35.77 -43.99
C SER A 10 7.38 35.84 -42.91
N PRO A 11 6.26 35.08 -43.03
CA PRO A 11 5.21 35.10 -42.02
C PRO A 11 5.75 34.59 -40.69
N ALA A 12 5.65 35.41 -39.64
CA ALA A 12 5.96 35.01 -38.28
C ALA A 12 5.17 33.75 -37.91
N PRO A 13 5.73 32.80 -37.15
CA PRO A 13 4.97 31.64 -36.70
C PRO A 13 3.83 32.10 -35.80
N SER A 14 2.63 32.16 -36.36
CA SER A 14 1.40 32.37 -35.63
C SER A 14 1.08 31.09 -34.86
N GLY A 15 1.22 31.14 -33.55
CA GLY A 15 0.78 30.05 -32.69
C GLY A 15 1.35 30.23 -31.31
N SER A 16 0.52 30.68 -30.38
CA SER A 16 0.82 30.67 -28.96
C SER A 16 1.19 29.25 -28.54
N ALA A 17 2.49 28.95 -28.53
CA ALA A 17 3.01 27.79 -27.82
C ALA A 17 2.48 27.91 -26.39
N HIS A 18 1.68 26.93 -25.98
CA HIS A 18 1.05 26.88 -24.66
C HIS A 18 2.04 27.34 -23.60
N ARG A 19 1.84 28.55 -23.05
CA ARG A 19 2.75 29.19 -22.08
C ARG A 19 2.66 28.56 -20.69
N HIS A 20 1.99 27.40 -20.60
CA HIS A 20 1.73 26.67 -19.38
C HIS A 20 2.23 25.24 -19.58
N ALA A 21 2.89 24.70 -18.56
CA ALA A 21 3.28 23.30 -18.56
C ALA A 21 2.03 22.44 -18.75
N SER A 22 2.08 21.52 -19.72
CA SER A 22 0.95 20.62 -20.03
C SER A 22 0.49 19.91 -18.75
N THR A 23 -0.80 20.00 -18.45
CA THR A 23 -1.38 19.28 -17.33
C THR A 23 -1.34 17.76 -17.61
N PRO A 24 -1.47 16.90 -16.58
CA PRO A 24 -1.61 15.46 -16.78
C PRO A 24 -2.76 15.10 -17.74
N LEU A 25 -3.86 15.86 -17.69
CA LEU A 25 -5.00 15.69 -18.58
C LEU A 25 -4.66 16.05 -20.03
N ASP A 26 -3.90 17.12 -20.26
CA ASP A 26 -3.46 17.50 -21.61
C ASP A 26 -2.56 16.43 -22.23
N LYS A 27 -1.70 15.79 -21.44
CA LYS A 27 -0.85 14.67 -21.89
C LYS A 27 -1.68 13.45 -22.27
N GLN A 28 -2.69 13.11 -21.46
CA GLN A 28 -3.61 12.01 -21.76
C GLN A 28 -4.43 12.32 -23.02
N ARG A 29 -4.94 13.55 -23.15
CA ARG A 29 -5.68 14.00 -24.33
C ARG A 29 -4.83 13.88 -25.59
N ALA A 30 -3.59 14.37 -25.58
CA ALA A 30 -2.69 14.27 -26.72
C ALA A 30 -2.36 12.81 -27.09
N GLN A 31 -2.23 11.92 -26.09
CA GLN A 31 -2.07 10.48 -26.34
C GLN A 31 -3.33 9.87 -26.96
N LEU A 32 -4.52 10.18 -26.43
CA LEU A 32 -5.79 9.70 -26.98
C LEU A 32 -6.03 10.20 -28.41
N GLU A 33 -5.78 11.48 -28.69
CA GLU A 33 -5.88 12.04 -30.04
C GLU A 33 -4.95 11.31 -31.02
N LYS A 34 -3.74 10.92 -30.58
CA LYS A 34 -2.81 10.10 -31.37
C LYS A 34 -3.31 8.68 -31.60
N LEU A 35 -3.90 8.02 -30.59
CA LEU A 35 -4.44 6.67 -30.72
C LEU A 35 -5.71 6.65 -31.60
N LEU A 36 -6.58 7.65 -31.46
CA LEU A 36 -7.87 7.74 -32.17
C LEU A 36 -7.72 8.21 -33.62
N LYS A 37 -6.55 8.72 -34.02
CA LYS A 37 -6.26 9.07 -35.42
C LYS A 37 -6.41 7.88 -36.36
N ASP A 38 -5.97 6.70 -35.92
CA ASP A 38 -6.04 5.44 -36.67
C ASP A 38 -6.63 4.31 -35.79
N PRO A 39 -7.96 4.23 -35.61
CA PRO A 39 -8.58 3.30 -34.67
C PRO A 39 -8.44 1.82 -35.09
N ALA A 40 -8.10 1.55 -36.34
CA ALA A 40 -7.84 0.19 -36.84
C ALA A 40 -6.47 -0.37 -36.41
N LYS A 41 -5.55 0.48 -35.93
CA LYS A 41 -4.23 0.03 -35.48
C LYS A 41 -4.31 -0.50 -34.05
N PRO A 42 -3.91 -1.76 -33.79
CA PRO A 42 -3.92 -2.29 -32.44
C PRO A 42 -2.97 -1.49 -31.55
N ALA A 43 -3.44 -1.12 -30.36
CA ALA A 43 -2.63 -0.41 -29.38
C ALA A 43 -1.49 -1.30 -28.88
N TYR A 44 -0.26 -0.79 -28.89
CA TYR A 44 0.90 -1.50 -28.36
C TYR A 44 0.92 -1.41 -26.83
N ILE A 45 0.64 -2.53 -26.17
CA ILE A 45 0.81 -2.68 -24.72
C ILE A 45 2.17 -3.33 -24.49
N PRO A 46 3.13 -2.67 -23.83
CA PRO A 46 4.43 -3.27 -23.58
C PRO A 46 4.27 -4.48 -22.65
N PRO A 47 4.98 -5.59 -22.92
CA PRO A 47 5.02 -6.73 -22.01
C PRO A 47 5.67 -6.32 -20.68
N PRO A 48 5.44 -7.09 -19.59
CA PRO A 48 6.07 -6.82 -18.31
C PRO A 48 7.60 -6.77 -18.43
N PRO A 49 8.27 -5.93 -17.62
CA PRO A 49 9.72 -5.83 -17.64
C PRO A 49 10.33 -7.19 -17.30
N LYS A 50 11.27 -7.64 -18.14
CA LYS A 50 12.00 -8.89 -17.91
C LYS A 50 13.06 -8.69 -16.85
N GLU A 51 13.26 -9.72 -16.03
CA GLU A 51 14.37 -9.75 -15.08
C GLU A 51 15.71 -9.77 -15.81
N LYS A 52 16.73 -9.21 -15.16
CA LYS A 52 18.08 -9.11 -15.74
C LYS A 52 18.70 -10.51 -15.72
N ALA A 53 18.78 -11.16 -16.88
CA ALA A 53 19.44 -12.45 -17.02
C ALA A 53 20.78 -12.32 -17.76
N ILE A 54 21.79 -13.05 -17.32
CA ILE A 54 23.06 -13.17 -18.04
C ILE A 54 22.93 -14.24 -19.13
N ARG A 55 23.58 -13.98 -20.27
CA ARG A 55 23.63 -14.95 -21.36
C ARG A 55 24.27 -16.26 -20.88
N PRO A 56 23.69 -17.42 -21.22
CA PRO A 56 24.27 -18.69 -20.81
C PRO A 56 25.71 -18.83 -21.34
N PRO A 57 26.60 -19.51 -20.60
CA PRO A 57 27.92 -19.86 -21.08
C PRO A 57 27.83 -20.64 -22.40
N ARG A 58 28.83 -20.47 -23.27
CA ARG A 58 28.92 -21.25 -24.51
C ARG A 58 29.37 -22.68 -24.17
N GLU A 59 28.70 -23.68 -24.72
CA GLU A 59 29.01 -25.09 -24.47
C GLU A 59 30.39 -25.50 -24.99
N MET A 60 30.75 -25.07 -26.20
CA MET A 60 32.05 -25.38 -26.81
C MET A 60 32.76 -24.09 -27.23
N MET A 61 34.00 -23.94 -26.77
CA MET A 61 34.89 -22.87 -27.22
C MET A 61 35.71 -23.39 -28.40
N LYS A 62 35.62 -22.72 -29.55
CA LYS A 62 36.28 -23.19 -30.79
C LYS A 62 37.78 -22.86 -30.85
N ASN A 63 38.24 -21.90 -30.05
CA ASN A 63 39.58 -21.33 -30.14
C ASN A 63 40.36 -21.55 -28.83
N VAL A 64 40.41 -22.80 -28.35
CA VAL A 64 41.18 -23.15 -27.16
C VAL A 64 42.62 -23.43 -27.59
N GLN A 65 43.54 -22.54 -27.19
CA GLN A 65 44.98 -22.75 -27.37
C GLN A 65 45.48 -23.80 -26.38
N GLY A 66 46.52 -24.57 -26.75
CA GLY A 66 47.03 -25.68 -25.93
C GLY A 66 47.50 -25.24 -24.53
N SER A 67 47.40 -26.14 -23.55
CA SER A 67 47.62 -25.83 -22.12
C SER A 67 49.03 -25.35 -21.77
N SER A 68 50.04 -25.72 -22.57
CA SER A 68 51.44 -25.29 -22.40
C SER A 68 51.83 -24.08 -23.25
N ALA A 69 50.89 -23.55 -24.04
CA ALA A 69 51.18 -22.43 -24.91
C ALA A 69 51.21 -21.12 -24.10
N GLY A 70 52.11 -20.20 -24.45
CA GLY A 70 52.29 -18.94 -23.72
C GLY A 70 51.09 -17.99 -23.81
N ALA A 71 51.06 -16.99 -22.92
CA ALA A 71 50.00 -15.97 -22.88
C ALA A 71 50.01 -15.14 -24.19
N GLY A 72 48.91 -15.23 -24.94
CA GLY A 72 48.69 -14.39 -26.13
C GLY A 72 48.31 -12.95 -25.76
N SER A 73 48.47 -12.02 -26.70
CA SER A 73 48.12 -10.59 -26.49
C SER A 73 46.62 -10.35 -26.23
N GLY A 74 45.75 -11.26 -26.70
CA GLY A 74 44.31 -11.19 -26.49
C GLY A 74 43.81 -11.80 -25.18
N GLU A 75 44.66 -12.54 -24.45
CA GLU A 75 44.24 -13.30 -23.27
C GLU A 75 43.74 -12.39 -22.14
N PHE A 76 44.37 -11.23 -21.97
CA PHE A 76 43.93 -10.22 -21.00
C PHE A 76 42.47 -9.79 -21.21
N HIS A 77 42.06 -9.59 -22.47
CA HIS A 77 40.69 -9.18 -22.78
C HIS A 77 39.69 -10.31 -22.58
N VAL A 78 40.09 -11.55 -22.88
CA VAL A 78 39.28 -12.75 -22.60
C VAL A 78 39.02 -12.87 -21.10
N TYR A 79 40.06 -12.76 -20.28
CA TYR A 79 39.95 -12.75 -18.82
C TYR A 79 39.09 -11.60 -18.28
N LYS A 80 39.30 -10.37 -18.77
CA LYS A 80 38.51 -9.21 -18.36
C LYS A 80 37.01 -9.41 -18.64
N ALA A 81 36.68 -9.96 -19.81
CA ALA A 81 35.30 -10.24 -20.18
C ALA A 81 34.69 -11.41 -19.39
N SER A 82 35.45 -12.48 -19.15
CA SER A 82 34.98 -13.62 -18.35
C SER A 82 34.77 -13.24 -16.89
N ARG A 83 35.72 -12.53 -16.27
CA ARG A 83 35.63 -12.03 -14.90
C ARG A 83 34.44 -11.08 -14.72
N ARG A 84 34.23 -10.15 -15.66
CA ARG A 84 33.06 -9.26 -15.62
C ARG A 84 31.75 -10.04 -15.67
N ARG A 85 31.64 -11.01 -16.58
CA ARG A 85 30.45 -11.88 -16.68
C ARG A 85 30.23 -12.67 -15.39
N GLU A 86 31.30 -13.15 -14.76
CA GLU A 86 31.19 -13.93 -13.53
C GLU A 86 30.76 -13.07 -12.33
N TYR A 87 31.30 -11.86 -12.19
CA TYR A 87 30.85 -10.93 -11.16
C TYR A 87 29.40 -10.50 -11.35
N GLU A 88 28.98 -10.23 -12.59
CA GLU A 88 27.57 -9.98 -12.89
C GLU A 88 26.71 -11.19 -12.48
N ARG A 89 27.20 -12.42 -12.69
CA ARG A 89 26.47 -13.67 -12.37
C ARG A 89 26.33 -13.88 -10.87
N LEU A 90 27.42 -13.73 -10.13
CA LEU A 90 27.41 -13.82 -8.67
C LEU A 90 26.50 -12.74 -8.08
N LYS A 91 26.60 -11.51 -8.59
CA LYS A 91 25.74 -10.41 -8.15
C LYS A 91 24.24 -10.69 -8.37
N LEU A 92 23.86 -11.22 -9.53
CA LEU A 92 22.45 -11.57 -9.77
C LEU A 92 21.96 -12.68 -8.84
N MET A 93 22.78 -13.71 -8.63
CA MET A 93 22.46 -14.81 -7.71
C MET A 93 22.29 -14.31 -6.26
N GLU A 94 23.18 -13.40 -5.82
CA GLU A 94 23.09 -12.77 -4.50
C GLU A 94 21.83 -11.87 -4.38
N GLU A 95 21.53 -11.07 -5.41
CA GLU A 95 20.33 -10.23 -5.45
C GLU A 95 19.03 -11.07 -5.45
N GLU A 96 19.00 -12.18 -6.16
CA GLU A 96 17.87 -13.13 -6.18
C GLU A 96 17.67 -13.78 -4.80
N ALA A 97 18.75 -14.28 -4.19
CA ALA A 97 18.68 -14.89 -2.86
C ALA A 97 18.22 -13.88 -1.79
N GLN A 98 18.68 -12.64 -1.86
CA GLN A 98 18.23 -11.57 -0.96
C GLN A 98 16.75 -11.24 -1.15
N LYS A 99 16.27 -11.15 -2.40
CA LYS A 99 14.84 -10.93 -2.68
C LYS A 99 13.97 -12.07 -2.18
N GLU A 100 14.36 -13.31 -2.45
CA GLU A 100 13.62 -14.49 -2.00
C GLU A 100 13.52 -14.54 -0.47
N ALA A 101 14.61 -14.25 0.25
CA ALA A 101 14.60 -14.17 1.70
C ALA A 101 13.64 -13.09 2.22
N VAL A 102 13.69 -11.88 1.64
CA VAL A 102 12.82 -10.76 2.04
C VAL A 102 11.35 -11.05 1.72
N GLU A 103 11.07 -11.66 0.56
CA GLU A 103 9.72 -12.06 0.15
C GLU A 103 9.17 -13.15 1.08
N ALA A 104 9.95 -14.17 1.41
CA ALA A 104 9.55 -15.22 2.32
C ALA A 104 9.25 -14.68 3.74
N GLU A 105 10.08 -13.77 4.25
CA GLU A 105 9.85 -13.10 5.53
C GLU A 105 8.57 -12.25 5.50
N PHE A 106 8.36 -11.51 4.42
CA PHE A 106 7.18 -10.68 4.24
C PHE A 106 5.91 -11.53 4.17
N GLU A 107 5.93 -12.63 3.42
CA GLU A 107 4.81 -13.57 3.30
C GLU A 107 4.50 -14.24 4.64
N ARG A 108 5.53 -14.66 5.39
CA ARG A 108 5.36 -15.20 6.75
C ARG A 108 4.66 -14.19 7.65
N ARG A 109 5.17 -12.95 7.70
CA ARG A 109 4.60 -11.88 8.54
C ARG A 109 3.18 -11.50 8.10
N LYS A 110 2.89 -11.51 6.80
CA LYS A 110 1.55 -11.26 6.26
C LYS A 110 0.58 -12.35 6.69
N ARG A 111 0.99 -13.61 6.56
CA ARG A 111 0.20 -14.78 6.95
C ARG A 111 -0.11 -14.79 8.45
N GLU A 112 0.88 -14.53 9.30
CA GLU A 112 0.67 -14.43 10.75
C GLU A 112 -0.35 -13.34 11.11
N ARG A 113 -0.24 -12.16 10.48
CA ARG A 113 -1.20 -11.06 10.71
C ARG A 113 -2.60 -11.43 10.24
N GLU A 114 -2.71 -12.09 9.10
CA GLU A 114 -3.98 -12.56 8.55
C GLU A 114 -4.62 -13.62 9.45
N GLU A 115 -3.87 -14.61 9.91
CA GLU A 115 -4.33 -15.66 10.82
C GLU A 115 -4.82 -15.06 12.16
N GLN A 116 -4.10 -14.09 12.71
CA GLN A 116 -4.55 -13.37 13.92
C GLN A 116 -5.86 -12.59 13.69
N ALA A 117 -5.99 -11.91 12.55
CA ALA A 117 -7.21 -11.19 12.19
C ALA A 117 -8.38 -12.14 11.95
N GLN A 118 -8.14 -13.27 11.28
CA GLN A 118 -9.13 -14.32 11.04
C GLN A 118 -9.57 -14.97 12.36
N ALA A 119 -8.65 -15.27 13.29
CA ALA A 119 -8.96 -15.84 14.60
C ALA A 119 -9.85 -14.90 15.44
N LYS A 120 -9.52 -13.60 15.48
CA LYS A 120 -10.35 -12.58 16.14
C LYS A 120 -11.73 -12.48 15.49
N THR A 121 -11.78 -12.48 14.16
CA THR A 121 -13.03 -12.39 13.39
C THR A 121 -13.90 -13.64 13.56
N ALA A 122 -13.31 -14.83 13.55
CA ALA A 122 -13.99 -16.11 13.76
C ALA A 122 -14.57 -16.21 15.18
N LYS A 123 -13.80 -15.83 16.21
CA LYS A 123 -14.29 -15.76 17.59
C LYS A 123 -15.51 -14.83 17.72
N ASN A 124 -15.45 -13.66 17.10
CA ASN A 124 -16.57 -12.70 17.11
C ASN A 124 -17.77 -13.20 16.30
N ARG A 125 -17.54 -13.85 15.15
CA ARG A 125 -18.58 -14.47 14.32
C ARG A 125 -19.30 -15.59 15.09
N ALA A 126 -18.55 -16.48 15.75
CA ALA A 126 -19.10 -17.56 16.57
C ALA A 126 -19.96 -17.02 17.72
N LYS A 127 -19.51 -15.96 18.41
CA LYS A 127 -20.31 -15.28 19.45
C LYS A 127 -21.63 -14.74 18.90
N ARG A 128 -21.61 -14.12 17.70
CA ARG A 128 -22.81 -13.59 17.04
C ARG A 128 -23.76 -14.71 16.60
N GLN A 129 -23.24 -15.80 16.03
CA GLN A 129 -24.03 -16.96 15.62
C GLN A 129 -24.73 -17.62 16.82
N LYS A 130 -24.00 -17.89 17.92
CA LYS A 130 -24.59 -18.42 19.16
C LYS A 130 -25.70 -17.51 19.71
N LYS A 131 -25.54 -16.19 19.62
CA LYS A 131 -26.60 -15.24 20.01
C LYS A 131 -27.81 -15.29 19.07
N LYS A 132 -27.57 -15.41 17.75
CA LYS A 132 -28.63 -15.55 16.73
C LYS A 132 -29.42 -16.83 16.91
N GLU A 133 -28.76 -17.95 17.17
CA GLU A 133 -29.40 -19.25 17.45
C GLU A 133 -30.25 -19.20 18.72
N ARG A 134 -29.72 -18.63 19.82
CA ARG A 134 -30.49 -18.42 21.06
C ARG A 134 -31.71 -17.52 20.85
N ALA A 135 -31.59 -16.48 20.01
CA ALA A 135 -32.73 -15.62 19.68
C ALA A 135 -33.77 -16.34 18.82
N LYS A 136 -33.35 -17.15 17.84
CA LYS A 136 -34.25 -17.96 17.00
C LYS A 136 -34.98 -19.02 17.82
N GLY A 137 -34.29 -19.70 18.75
CA GLY A 137 -34.93 -20.67 19.66
C GLY A 137 -35.99 -20.02 20.56
N LYS A 138 -35.74 -18.81 21.09
CA LYS A 138 -36.74 -18.05 21.86
C LYS A 138 -37.89 -17.50 21.03
N ALA A 139 -37.70 -17.26 19.73
CA ALA A 139 -38.76 -16.86 18.83
C ALA A 139 -39.66 -18.06 18.47
N ALA A 140 -39.07 -19.24 18.19
CA ALA A 140 -39.82 -20.46 17.92
C ALA A 140 -40.64 -20.95 19.13
N ASP A 141 -40.11 -20.81 20.35
CA ASP A 141 -40.83 -21.14 21.60
C ASP A 141 -42.01 -20.19 21.88
N LYS A 142 -41.96 -18.96 21.34
CA LYS A 142 -43.07 -18.01 21.42
C LYS A 142 -44.10 -18.17 20.29
N ASP A 143 -43.71 -18.75 19.16
CA ASP A 143 -44.59 -18.98 18.01
C ASP A 143 -45.41 -20.29 18.15
N GLY A 144 -45.03 -21.17 19.07
CA GLY A 144 -45.76 -22.42 19.38
C GLY A 144 -47.02 -22.26 20.24
N THR A 145 -47.34 -21.04 20.71
CA THR A 145 -48.50 -20.79 21.61
C THR A 145 -49.66 -20.07 20.91
N GLN A 146 -49.59 -19.75 19.62
CA GLN A 146 -50.73 -19.17 18.90
C GLN A 146 -50.83 -19.73 17.47
N GLN A 147 -51.36 -20.94 17.34
CA GLN A 147 -52.16 -21.32 16.19
C GLN A 147 -53.42 -22.04 16.68
N ASP A 148 -54.44 -21.23 16.96
CA ASP A 148 -55.85 -21.52 16.64
C ASP A 148 -56.67 -20.22 16.78
N GLY A 149 -57.38 -19.84 15.72
CA GLY A 149 -58.59 -18.99 15.83
C GLY A 149 -58.61 -17.60 15.18
N ILE A 150 -58.81 -17.57 13.86
CA ILE A 150 -59.85 -16.79 13.13
C ILE A 150 -59.78 -15.24 13.12
N GLY A 151 -59.70 -14.68 11.92
CA GLY A 151 -59.60 -13.24 11.66
C GLY A 151 -60.91 -12.44 11.72
N ALA A 152 -60.77 -11.11 11.73
CA ALA A 152 -61.72 -10.11 11.24
C ALA A 152 -61.09 -8.70 11.30
N GLY A 153 -61.40 -7.89 10.27
CA GLY A 153 -61.41 -6.41 10.16
C GLY A 153 -60.45 -5.58 11.02
N SER A 154 -59.57 -4.78 10.45
CA SER A 154 -59.84 -3.49 9.77
C SER A 154 -60.43 -2.41 10.69
N GLU A 155 -59.74 -1.27 10.70
CA GLU A 155 -60.16 0.11 11.04
C GLU A 155 -59.97 0.68 12.46
N ALA A 156 -59.65 1.98 12.42
CA ALA A 156 -59.81 3.04 13.44
C ALA A 156 -58.62 3.41 14.38
N SER A 157 -57.74 4.26 13.84
CA SER A 157 -57.39 5.63 14.28
C SER A 157 -57.47 6.06 15.76
N GLY A 158 -56.42 6.78 16.21
CA GLY A 158 -56.44 7.80 17.27
C GLY A 158 -55.31 7.62 18.29
N GLU A 159 -54.16 8.28 18.14
CA GLU A 159 -53.83 9.61 18.69
C GLU A 159 -52.97 9.50 19.97
N ARG A 160 -52.08 10.48 20.15
CA ARG A 160 -50.83 10.45 20.92
C ARG A 160 -51.04 10.25 22.43
N ALA A 161 -50.23 9.37 23.03
CA ALA A 161 -49.92 9.41 24.46
C ALA A 161 -48.47 8.93 24.73
N ASP A 162 -47.74 9.77 25.44
CA ASP A 162 -46.38 9.66 25.96
C ASP A 162 -45.98 8.26 26.44
N VAL A 163 -44.89 7.71 25.91
CA VAL A 163 -44.30 6.43 26.35
C VAL A 163 -43.18 6.73 27.35
N PRO A 164 -43.22 6.22 28.60
CA PRO A 164 -42.21 6.52 29.60
C PRO A 164 -40.90 5.82 29.27
N LEU A 165 -39.82 6.60 29.13
CA LEU A 165 -38.43 6.19 28.92
C LEU A 165 -37.95 5.23 30.02
N LYS A 166 -38.20 3.92 29.85
CA LYS A 166 -37.67 2.87 30.71
C LYS A 166 -36.32 2.37 30.17
N LYS A 167 -35.29 2.65 30.96
CA LYS A 167 -34.06 1.85 31.21
C LYS A 167 -32.87 2.09 30.26
N ARG A 168 -32.06 3.10 30.61
CA ARG A 168 -30.63 3.21 30.27
C ARG A 168 -29.90 1.92 30.66
N ARG A 169 -29.18 1.32 29.71
CA ARG A 169 -28.36 0.13 29.97
C ARG A 169 -27.02 0.57 30.54
N LEU A 170 -26.82 0.31 31.83
CA LEU A 170 -25.53 0.35 32.49
C LEU A 170 -24.65 -0.78 31.92
N VAL A 171 -23.52 -0.43 31.31
CA VAL A 171 -22.43 -1.37 31.03
C VAL A 171 -21.26 -0.92 31.89
N SER A 172 -20.79 -1.81 32.76
CA SER A 172 -19.54 -1.64 33.51
C SER A 172 -19.51 -0.55 34.60
N GLY A 173 -20.61 -0.34 35.35
CA GLY A 173 -20.55 0.35 36.65
C GLY A 173 -20.09 1.82 36.69
N LYS A 174 -19.79 2.44 35.54
CA LYS A 174 -19.44 3.85 35.41
C LYS A 174 -20.57 4.57 34.69
N GLU A 175 -21.18 5.55 35.34
CA GLU A 175 -22.18 6.40 34.70
C GLU A 175 -21.53 7.26 33.62
N LEU A 176 -21.98 7.09 32.38
CA LEU A 176 -21.67 8.02 31.29
C LEU A 176 -22.49 9.31 31.52
N VAL A 177 -21.86 10.29 32.15
CA VAL A 177 -22.35 11.66 32.23
C VAL A 177 -21.85 12.40 30.99
N PHE A 178 -22.78 12.85 30.13
CA PHE A 178 -22.44 13.72 29.01
C PHE A 178 -22.10 15.12 29.55
N ARG A 179 -20.82 15.51 29.47
CA ARG A 179 -20.34 16.87 29.77
C ARG A 179 -20.66 17.81 28.60
N ARG A 180 -21.13 19.02 28.90
CA ARG A 180 -21.24 20.13 27.95
C ARG A 180 -19.88 20.85 27.85
N PRO A 181 -19.51 21.41 26.68
CA PRO A 181 -18.24 22.13 26.54
C PRO A 181 -18.19 23.36 27.48
N GLY A 182 -17.18 23.43 28.36
CA GLY A 182 -16.89 24.62 29.18
C GLY A 182 -16.59 24.43 30.69
N GLU A 183 -16.41 23.21 31.20
CA GLU A 183 -16.15 22.98 32.63
C GLU A 183 -14.72 22.45 32.86
N GLU A 184 -13.83 23.31 33.38
CA GLU A 184 -12.51 22.92 33.88
C GLU A 184 -12.65 22.24 35.24
N GLY A 185 -12.19 20.99 35.33
CA GLY A 185 -12.17 20.21 36.55
C GLY A 185 -10.80 19.55 36.72
N SER A 186 -9.99 20.18 37.55
CA SER A 186 -8.86 19.58 38.27
C SER A 186 -9.33 18.31 38.96
N ASP A 187 -8.68 17.18 38.70
CA ASP A 187 -8.26 16.27 39.77
C ASP A 187 -7.18 15.31 39.24
N ASP A 188 -6.09 15.34 40.01
CA ASP A 188 -4.90 14.52 40.00
C ASP A 188 -5.27 13.20 40.69
N ASP A 189 -5.06 12.06 40.05
CA ASP A 189 -4.99 10.77 40.73
C ASP A 189 -4.08 9.86 39.90
N GLU A 190 -2.94 9.58 40.54
CA GLU A 190 -1.91 8.64 40.16
C GLU A 190 -2.46 7.21 40.10
N ASP A 191 -1.70 6.37 39.39
CA ASP A 191 -1.58 4.92 39.52
C ASP A 191 -2.16 3.97 38.44
N GLU A 192 -1.23 3.10 38.05
CA GLU A 192 -1.35 1.74 37.51
C GLU A 192 -1.39 1.51 35.99
N GLU A 193 -0.15 1.33 35.51
CA GLU A 193 0.36 0.63 34.33
C GLU A 193 -0.55 -0.39 33.61
N ASP A 194 -0.78 -0.15 32.32
CA ASP A 194 -0.86 -1.23 31.31
C ASP A 194 -0.35 -0.69 29.95
N VAL A 195 0.98 -0.53 29.87
CA VAL A 195 1.68 -0.19 28.62
C VAL A 195 1.87 -1.49 27.82
N GLY A 196 1.19 -1.58 26.68
CA GLY A 196 1.29 -2.72 25.76
C GLY A 196 2.73 -3.04 25.33
N PRO A 197 3.00 -4.28 24.88
CA PRO A 197 4.37 -4.79 24.77
C PRO A 197 5.16 -4.03 23.71
N MET A 198 6.18 -3.28 24.16
CA MET A 198 7.24 -2.76 23.31
C MET A 198 8.26 -3.87 22.99
N PRO A 199 8.88 -3.88 21.80
CA PRO A 199 9.89 -4.86 21.46
C PRO A 199 11.17 -4.65 22.27
N GLN A 200 11.57 -5.67 23.03
CA GLN A 200 12.87 -5.71 23.72
C GLN A 200 13.99 -6.00 22.71
N THR A 201 14.95 -5.10 22.60
CA THR A 201 16.26 -5.37 21.98
C THR A 201 17.25 -5.72 23.08
N THR A 202 17.60 -7.00 23.19
CA THR A 202 18.75 -7.46 23.98
C THR A 202 19.95 -7.61 23.06
N ASN A 203 21.08 -6.99 23.43
CA ASN A 203 22.40 -7.62 23.61
C ASN A 203 23.53 -6.58 23.51
N GLU A 204 24.09 -6.22 24.67
CA GLU A 204 25.53 -5.95 24.86
C GLU A 204 26.27 -7.31 24.76
N ASP A 205 27.52 -7.51 24.32
CA ASP A 205 28.73 -6.69 24.26
C ASP A 205 29.73 -7.31 23.24
N THR A 206 30.58 -6.49 22.60
CA THR A 206 32.06 -6.55 22.67
C THR A 206 32.75 -5.70 21.58
N ASN A 207 33.33 -4.58 22.03
CA ASN A 207 34.67 -4.09 21.72
C ASN A 207 35.18 -4.08 20.25
N ALA A 208 35.12 -2.91 19.59
CA ALA A 208 36.21 -2.40 18.74
C ALA A 208 36.07 -0.89 18.49
N SER A 209 37.15 -0.18 18.74
CA SER A 209 37.38 1.25 18.54
C SER A 209 37.36 1.68 17.06
N SER A 210 36.70 2.80 16.75
CA SER A 210 37.25 3.88 15.90
C SER A 210 36.24 5.00 15.62
N ALA A 211 36.77 6.21 15.56
CA ALA A 211 36.11 7.50 15.47
C ALA A 211 35.13 7.67 14.27
N SER A 212 34.04 8.41 14.51
CA SER A 212 33.66 9.54 13.64
C SER A 212 32.60 10.41 14.31
N ASN A 213 32.98 11.67 14.53
CA ASN A 213 32.11 12.75 14.96
C ASN A 213 31.33 13.24 13.73
N ALA A 214 30.03 12.97 13.66
CA ALA A 214 29.13 13.46 12.61
C ALA A 214 28.07 14.37 13.23
N PRO A 215 27.83 15.58 12.69
CA PRO A 215 26.86 16.51 13.26
C PRO A 215 25.41 16.04 13.03
N PRO A 216 24.46 16.39 13.92
CA PRO A 216 23.07 15.97 13.81
C PRO A 216 22.37 16.64 12.62
N VAL A 217 21.73 15.83 11.78
CA VAL A 217 20.88 16.29 10.67
C VAL A 217 19.58 16.91 11.21
N PRO A 218 19.17 18.10 10.74
CA PRO A 218 17.94 18.74 11.20
C PRO A 218 16.70 18.02 10.66
N VAL A 219 15.80 17.63 11.57
CA VAL A 219 14.48 17.07 11.26
C VAL A 219 13.58 18.23 10.81
N VAL A 220 13.19 18.24 9.54
CA VAL A 220 12.20 19.18 8.99
C VAL A 220 10.80 18.65 9.28
N ASP A 221 10.00 19.45 9.99
CA ASP A 221 8.59 19.16 10.28
C ASP A 221 7.77 18.98 8.99
N ALA A 222 7.08 17.85 8.89
CA ALA A 222 6.19 17.56 7.77
C ALA A 222 4.92 18.45 7.83
N PRO A 223 4.36 18.88 6.69
CA PRO A 223 3.21 19.77 6.66
C PRO A 223 1.95 19.10 7.22
N ARG A 224 1.35 19.70 8.26
CA ARG A 224 0.04 19.32 8.81
C ARG A 224 -1.08 19.82 7.89
N ILE A 225 -1.98 18.93 7.50
CA ILE A 225 -3.18 19.25 6.73
C ILE A 225 -4.37 19.32 7.69
N THR A 226 -4.99 20.49 7.80
CA THR A 226 -6.26 20.72 8.50
C THR A 226 -7.40 20.67 7.49
N ILE A 227 -8.37 19.78 7.70
CA ILE A 227 -9.58 19.69 6.88
C ILE A 227 -10.66 20.53 7.58
N ILE A 228 -11.20 21.52 6.88
CA ILE A 228 -12.35 22.33 7.31
C ILE A 228 -13.55 21.78 6.54
N GLU A 229 -14.53 21.22 7.24
CA GLU A 229 -15.83 20.86 6.66
C GLU A 229 -16.71 22.11 6.69
N GLU A 230 -17.05 22.65 5.52
CA GLU A 230 -18.10 23.68 5.36
C GLU A 230 -19.47 22.98 5.27
N ASP A 231 -20.41 23.47 6.08
CA ASP A 231 -21.83 23.06 6.14
C ASP A 231 -22.62 23.39 4.85
#